data_AF-A0A6P0TKQ2-F1
#
_entry.id   AF-A0A6P0TKQ2-F1
#
_cell.length_a   1.000
_cell.length_b   1.000
_cell.length_c   1.000
_cell.angle_alpha   90.00
_cell.angle_beta   90.00
_cell.angle_gamma   90.00
#
_symmetry.space_group_name_H-M   'P 1'
#
loop_
_entity.id
_entity.type
_entity.pdbx_description
1 polymer ?
#
loop_
_entity_poly.entity_id
_entity_poly.type
_entity_poly.pdbx_seq_one_letter_code
_entity_poly.pdbx_strand_id
1 'polypeptide(L)' 'PNVFGKKTGAEPIRIKTVLYQGILHVTDSTAFLSAIQQGIGRGKSYGCGLLSIMKSPAH' A
#
# COMPACT_ATOMS: atom_id res chain seq x y z
N PRO A 1 -2.84 -9.02 -15.49
CA PRO A 1 -3.70 -9.06 -14.28
C PRO A 1 -2.95 -9.67 -13.10
N ASN A 2 -2.84 -8.97 -11.97
CA ASN A 2 -2.15 -9.57 -10.82
C ASN A 2 -3.18 -10.45 -10.06
N VAL A 3 -2.90 -11.75 -9.98
CA VAL A 3 -3.73 -12.77 -9.33
C VAL A 3 -3.00 -13.18 -8.06
N PHE A 4 -3.62 -13.02 -6.88
CA PHE A 4 -2.94 -13.15 -5.58
C PHE A 4 -3.51 -14.25 -4.68
N GLY A 5 -4.30 -15.16 -5.24
CA GLY A 5 -4.79 -16.31 -4.51
C GLY A 5 -5.93 -17.02 -5.20
N LYS A 6 -6.18 -18.25 -4.75
CA LYS A 6 -7.33 -19.06 -5.14
C LYS A 6 -7.85 -19.76 -3.90
N LYS A 7 -9.15 -19.63 -3.63
CA LYS A 7 -9.83 -20.43 -2.63
C LYS A 7 -10.47 -21.63 -3.32
N THR A 8 -10.33 -22.83 -2.77
CA THR A 8 -10.91 -24.05 -3.33
C THR A 8 -12.42 -23.89 -3.49
N GLY A 9 -12.94 -24.14 -4.69
CA GLY A 9 -14.36 -23.97 -5.02
C GLY A 9 -14.81 -22.54 -5.29
N ALA A 10 -13.91 -21.56 -5.37
CA ALA A 10 -14.24 -20.17 -5.66
C ALA A 10 -13.40 -19.59 -6.81
N GLU A 11 -13.90 -18.49 -7.37
CA GLU A 11 -13.21 -17.74 -8.42
C GLU A 11 -11.85 -17.19 -7.93
N PRO A 12 -10.82 -17.11 -8.81
CA PRO A 12 -9.51 -16.57 -8.47
C PRO A 12 -9.59 -15.11 -7.99
N ILE A 13 -8.81 -14.77 -6.97
CA ILE A 13 -8.75 -13.42 -6.43
C ILE A 13 -7.82 -12.57 -7.31
N ARG A 14 -8.39 -11.59 -8.01
CA ARG A 14 -7.69 -10.68 -8.92
C ARG A 14 -7.58 -9.31 -8.29
N ILE A 15 -6.36 -8.80 -8.11
CA ILE A 15 -6.07 -7.46 -7.56
C ILE A 15 -5.10 -6.79 -8.51
N LYS A 16 -5.42 -5.63 -9.09
CA LYS A 16 -4.43 -4.86 -9.85
C LYS A 16 -3.57 -4.06 -8.88
N THR A 17 -2.24 -4.14 -9.01
CA THR A 17 -1.32 -3.39 -8.16
C THR A 17 -0.50 -2.40 -8.98
N VAL A 18 -0.11 -1.31 -8.32
CA VAL A 18 0.78 -0.27 -8.84
C VAL A 18 1.79 0.02 -7.73
N LEU A 19 3.07 0.12 -8.09
CA LEU A 19 4.12 0.56 -7.19
C LEU A 19 4.33 2.07 -7.37
N TYR A 20 4.19 2.83 -6.28
CA TYR A 20 4.49 4.25 -6.26
C TYR A 20 5.83 4.49 -5.56
N GLN A 21 6.67 5.35 -6.14
CA GLN A 21 7.97 5.74 -5.59
C GLN A 21 8.17 7.24 -5.80
N GLY A 22 8.79 7.91 -4.83
CA GLY A 22 9.10 9.33 -4.93
C GLY A 22 9.29 10.00 -3.57
N ILE A 23 9.26 11.33 -3.59
CA ILE A 23 9.29 12.19 -2.40
C ILE A 23 7.87 12.67 -2.14
N LEU A 24 7.49 12.76 -0.87
CA LEU A 24 6.22 13.32 -0.44
C LEU A 24 6.42 14.45 0.55
N HIS A 25 5.43 15.33 0.66
CA HIS A 25 5.34 16.36 1.68
C HIS A 25 4.21 16.02 2.64
N VAL A 26 4.49 15.99 3.94
CA VAL A 26 3.47 15.72 4.96
C VAL A 26 2.67 17.00 5.21
N THR A 27 1.41 17.02 4.79
CA THR A 27 0.50 18.17 4.98
C THR A 27 -0.35 18.08 6.25
N ASP A 28 -0.59 16.85 6.73
CA ASP A 28 -1.30 16.53 7.97
C ASP A 28 -0.60 15.36 8.65
N SER A 29 -0.05 15.59 9.84
CA SER A 29 0.73 14.59 10.56
C SER A 29 -0.13 13.45 11.12
N THR A 30 -1.35 13.73 11.58
CA THR A 30 -2.25 12.72 12.15
C THR A 30 -2.73 11.78 11.06
N ALA A 31 -3.18 12.32 9.93
CA ALA A 31 -3.60 11.51 8.78
C ALA A 31 -2.44 10.67 8.22
N PHE A 32 -1.24 11.24 8.15
CA PHE A 32 -0.05 10.53 7.67
C PHE A 32 0.34 9.35 8.57
N LEU A 33 0.37 9.54 9.89
CA LEU A 33 0.67 8.46 10.84
C LEU A 33 -0.38 7.35 10.78
N SER A 34 -1.67 7.72 10.68
CA SER A 34 -2.75 6.75 10.52
C SER A 34 -2.57 5.93 9.22
N ALA A 35 -2.25 6.59 8.11
CA ALA A 35 -2.02 5.94 6.83
C ALA A 35 -0.83 4.97 6.85
N ILE A 36 0.28 5.33 7.52
CA ILE A 36 1.42 4.42 7.70
C ILE A 36 1.03 3.19 8.52
N GLN A 37 0.36 3.39 9.65
CA GLN A 37 0.02 2.31 10.58
C GLN A 37 -1.01 1.34 10.00
N GLN A 38 -2.03 1.88 9.33
CA GLN A 38 -3.16 1.09 8.84
C GLN A 38 -2.96 0.59 7.42
N GLY A 39 -2.08 1.23 6.65
CA GLY A 39 -1.91 1.03 5.22
C GLY A 39 -3.03 1.64 4.38
N ILE A 40 -2.74 1.94 3.11
CA ILE A 40 -3.66 2.60 2.16
C ILE A 40 -4.30 1.61 1.20
N GLY A 41 -5.62 1.75 1.00
CA GLY A 41 -6.36 1.00 -0.02
C GLY A 41 -6.74 -0.44 0.38
N ARG A 42 -7.21 -1.20 -0.62
CA ARG A 42 -7.66 -2.60 -0.47
C ARG A 42 -6.49 -3.58 -0.70
N GLY A 43 -6.70 -4.85 -0.36
CA GLY A 43 -5.71 -5.90 -0.66
C GLY A 43 -4.54 -5.97 0.34
N LYS A 44 -4.72 -5.45 1.56
CA LYS A 44 -3.67 -5.41 2.61
C LYS A 44 -3.12 -6.80 2.96
N SER A 45 -3.99 -7.79 3.06
CA SER A 45 -3.61 -9.20 3.26
C SER A 45 -2.91 -9.85 2.05
N TYR A 46 -2.87 -9.15 0.92
CA TYR A 46 -2.25 -9.60 -0.33
C TYR A 46 -1.02 -8.74 -0.69
N GLY A 47 -0.38 -8.11 0.30
CA GLY A 47 0.86 -7.35 0.12
C GLY A 47 0.68 -5.95 -0.44
N CYS A 48 -0.52 -5.38 -0.40
CA CYS A 48 -0.78 -4.00 -0.83
C CYS A 48 -0.89 -3.03 0.36
N GLY A 49 -0.66 -1.75 0.10
CA GLY A 49 -1.00 -0.67 1.03
C GLY A 49 0.03 -0.37 2.12
N LEU A 50 1.15 -1.10 2.19
CA LEU A 50 2.28 -0.72 3.04
C LEU A 50 2.97 0.54 2.49
N LEU A 51 3.27 1.50 3.36
CA LEU A 51 4.07 2.69 3.04
C LEU A 51 5.45 2.54 3.66
N SER A 52 6.48 2.46 2.81
CA SER A 52 7.88 2.47 3.25
C SER A 52 8.43 3.88 3.09
N ILE A 53 8.82 4.50 4.21
CA ILE A 53 9.26 5.89 4.27
C ILE A 53 10.69 5.95 4.84
N MET A 54 11.49 6.87 4.31
CA MET A 54 12.77 7.27 4.88
C MET A 54 12.83 8.80 4.97
N LYS A 55 13.72 9.32 5.81
CA LYS A 55 13.98 10.76 5.85
C LYS A 55 14.55 11.19 4.50
N SER A 56 13.96 12.20 3.88
CA SER A 56 14.51 12.80 2.66
C SER A 56 15.89 13.41 2.99
N PRO A 57 16.89 13.32 2.09
CA PRO A 57 18.14 14.02 2.26
C PRO A 57 17.89 15.51 2.51
N ALA A 58 18.60 16.10 3.47
CA ALA A 58 18.71 17.55 3.54
C ALA A 58 19.61 18.02 2.40
N HIS A 59 19.24 19.11 1.73
CA HIS A 59 20.14 19.80 0.82
C HIS A 59 21.30 20.43 1.59
#